data_AF-A0A974S647-F1
#
_entry.id   AF-A0A974S647-F1
#
_cell.length_a   1.000
_cell.length_b   1.000
_cell.length_c   1.000
_cell.angle_alpha   90.00
_cell.angle_beta   90.00
_cell.angle_gamma   90.00
#
_symmetry.space_group_name_H-M   'P 1'
#
loop_
_entity.id
_entity.type
_entity.pdbx_description
1 polymer ?
#
loop_
_entity_poly.entity_id
_entity_poly.type
_entity_poly.pdbx_seq_one_letter_code
_entity_poly.pdbx_strand_id
1 'polypeptide(L)'
;MELLATRVRVTGTRPRYQYRLYASFAALSPERVFQIHYHSDFGHGRGLLARISEVIAPIAWLAMPPCREKSLQARAIHLMAARIDTAVLSTVFPEAMVDPIPLLLEITDELPDERVSVEIADIMGRYQRLADDPALADRLDPRRL
;
A
#
# COMPACT_ATOMS: atom_id res chain seq x y z
N MET A 1 4.87 9.75 8.04
CA MET A 1 5.55 9.22 6.84
C MET A 1 4.60 9.45 5.70
N GLU A 2 5.09 10.07 4.64
CA GLU A 2 4.28 10.44 3.48
C GLU A 2 4.00 9.20 2.62
N LEU A 3 2.73 8.99 2.30
CA LEU A 3 2.23 8.01 1.36
C LEU A 3 1.48 8.69 0.22
N LEU A 4 1.46 8.05 -0.94
CA LEU A 4 0.68 8.44 -2.10
C LEU A 4 -0.51 7.49 -2.27
N ALA A 5 -1.71 8.00 -1.99
CA ALA A 5 -2.97 7.34 -2.28
C ALA A 5 -3.39 7.65 -3.73
N THR A 6 -3.70 6.63 -4.52
CA THR A 6 -4.07 6.80 -5.93
C THR A 6 -5.38 6.10 -6.26
N ARG A 7 -6.17 6.76 -7.11
CA ARG A 7 -7.31 6.21 -7.85
C ARG A 7 -6.99 6.35 -9.33
N VAL A 8 -6.89 5.23 -10.04
CA VAL A 8 -6.59 5.23 -11.48
C VAL A 8 -7.62 4.40 -12.21
N ARG A 9 -8.26 4.99 -13.23
CA ARG A 9 -9.20 4.33 -14.12
C ARG A 9 -8.45 3.35 -15.01
N VAL A 10 -8.97 2.14 -15.10
CA VAL A 10 -8.52 1.14 -16.08
C VAL A 10 -9.39 1.22 -17.32
N THR A 11 -8.77 1.19 -18.49
CA THR A 11 -9.47 1.20 -19.78
C THR A 11 -10.48 0.05 -19.86
N GLY A 12 -11.71 0.37 -20.25
CA GLY A 12 -12.79 -0.61 -20.39
C GLY A 12 -14.15 0.06 -20.55
N THR A 13 -15.18 -0.74 -20.84
CA THR A 13 -16.56 -0.26 -21.01
C THR A 13 -17.23 0.12 -19.71
N ARG A 14 -16.83 -0.51 -18.60
CA ARG A 14 -17.33 -0.19 -17.26
C ARG A 14 -16.30 0.64 -16.49
N PRO A 15 -16.73 1.64 -15.71
CA PRO A 15 -15.89 2.37 -14.75
C PRO A 15 -15.26 1.43 -13.71
N ARG A 16 -14.03 0.98 -14.00
CA ARG A 16 -13.22 0.17 -13.09
C ARG A 16 -11.97 0.93 -12.69
N TYR A 17 -11.68 0.90 -11.40
CA TYR A 17 -10.61 1.67 -10.80
C TYR A 17 -9.66 0.77 -10.02
N GLN A 18 -8.37 1.07 -10.13
CA GLN A 18 -7.35 0.58 -9.23
C GLN A 18 -7.11 1.62 -8.14
N TYR A 19 -7.29 1.20 -6.90
CA TYR A 19 -6.95 1.98 -5.72
C TYR A 19 -5.67 1.43 -5.10
N ARG A 20 -4.66 2.28 -4.91
CA ARG A 20 -3.36 1.86 -4.41
C ARG A 20 -2.76 2.89 -3.47
N LEU A 21 -2.00 2.38 -2.51
CA LEU A 21 -1.20 3.17 -1.61
C LEU A 21 0.28 2.85 -1.82
N TYR A 22 1.11 3.87 -1.86
CA TYR A 22 2.55 3.74 -2.05
C TYR A 22 3.31 4.60 -1.05
N ALA A 23 4.50 4.16 -0.65
CA ALA A 23 5.45 5.02 0.04
C ALA A 23 6.49 5.55 -0.94
N SER A 24 6.88 6.81 -0.81
CA SER A 24 8.02 7.36 -1.56
C SER A 24 9.31 6.69 -1.11
N PHE A 25 10.19 6.33 -2.05
CA PHE A 25 11.54 5.85 -1.73
C PHE A 25 12.33 6.88 -0.92
N ALA A 26 12.04 8.18 -1.08
CA ALA A 26 12.66 9.25 -0.29
C ALA A 26 12.32 9.17 1.21
N ALA A 27 11.20 8.50 1.56
CA ALA A 27 10.79 8.26 2.94
C ALA A 27 11.32 6.93 3.52
N LEU A 28 12.02 6.13 2.71
CA LEU A 28 12.55 4.83 3.12
C LEU A 28 14.04 4.89 3.46
N SER A 29 14.47 4.00 4.36
CA SER A 29 15.90 3.85 4.65
C SER A 29 16.67 3.31 3.43
N PRO A 30 17.93 3.73 3.20
CA PRO A 30 18.73 3.24 2.08
C PRO A 30 18.87 1.71 2.05
N GLU A 31 19.00 1.09 3.22
CA GLU A 31 19.05 -0.37 3.37
C GLU A 31 17.78 -1.01 2.79
N ARG A 32 16.61 -0.47 3.09
CA ARG A 32 15.35 -1.00 2.57
C ARG A 32 15.20 -0.79 1.07
N VAL A 33 15.53 0.41 0.58
CA VAL A 33 15.51 0.72 -0.86
C VAL A 33 16.35 -0.27 -1.66
N PHE A 34 17.52 -0.66 -1.13
CA PHE A 34 18.39 -1.65 -1.76
C PHE A 34 17.76 -3.05 -1.85
N GLN A 35 16.93 -3.43 -0.86
CA GLN A 35 16.29 -4.74 -0.82
C GLN A 35 14.97 -4.82 -1.60
N ILE A 36 14.41 -3.68 -2.02
CA ILE A 36 13.20 -3.65 -2.85
C ILE A 36 13.59 -3.96 -4.29
N HIS A 37 12.97 -4.99 -4.88
CA HIS A 37 13.29 -5.40 -6.24
C HIS A 37 12.62 -4.51 -7.30
N TYR A 38 11.44 -3.95 -7.03
CA TYR A 38 10.68 -3.21 -8.03
C TYR A 38 10.87 -1.70 -7.85
N HIS A 39 11.63 -1.08 -8.76
CA HIS A 39 11.92 0.36 -8.75
C HIS A 39 11.12 1.02 -9.87
N SER A 40 9.95 1.55 -9.53
CA SER A 40 9.06 2.22 -10.49
C SER A 40 8.29 3.35 -9.82
N ASP A 41 7.88 4.33 -10.60
CA ASP A 41 6.92 5.35 -10.19
C ASP A 41 5.46 4.93 -10.48
N PHE A 42 5.26 3.74 -11.03
CA PHE A 42 3.96 3.20 -11.48
C PHE A 42 3.20 4.15 -12.42
N GLY A 43 3.91 4.99 -13.18
CA GLY A 43 3.29 5.99 -14.06
C GLY A 43 2.62 7.14 -13.30
N HIS A 44 3.05 7.41 -12.06
CA HIS A 44 2.51 8.51 -11.25
C HIS A 44 3.35 9.79 -11.32
N GLY A 45 4.57 9.77 -11.87
CA GLY A 45 5.41 10.95 -12.03
C GLY A 45 5.88 11.56 -10.70
N ARG A 46 5.96 10.74 -9.63
CA ARG A 46 6.28 11.17 -8.25
C ARG A 46 7.61 10.61 -7.74
N GLY A 47 8.47 10.13 -8.64
CA GLY A 47 9.70 9.41 -8.28
C GLY A 47 9.44 7.95 -7.95
N LEU A 48 10.45 7.24 -7.47
CA LEU A 48 10.34 5.81 -7.17
C LEU A 48 9.46 5.55 -5.95
N LEU A 49 8.58 4.57 -6.07
CA LEU A 49 7.54 4.25 -5.11
C LEU A 49 7.65 2.78 -4.67
N ALA A 50 7.40 2.52 -3.39
CA ALA A 50 7.32 1.19 -2.80
C ALA A 50 5.87 0.81 -2.50
N ARG A 51 5.54 -0.48 -2.66
CA ARG A 51 4.24 -1.01 -2.21
C ARG A 51 4.23 -1.16 -0.69
N ILE A 52 3.07 -1.01 -0.05
CA ILE A 52 2.96 -1.12 1.40
C ILE A 52 3.48 -2.46 1.94
N SER A 53 3.32 -3.55 1.20
CA SER A 53 3.91 -4.85 1.55
C SER A 53 5.43 -4.80 1.70
N GLU A 54 6.11 -4.04 0.84
CA GLU A 54 7.56 -3.87 0.86
C GLU A 54 7.99 -2.90 1.98
N VAL A 55 7.12 -1.96 2.35
CA VAL A 55 7.35 -1.03 3.46
C VAL A 55 7.27 -1.77 4.80
N ILE A 56 6.22 -2.56 5.03
CA ILE A 56 5.99 -3.19 6.35
C ILE A 56 6.83 -4.45 6.56
N ALA A 57 7.25 -5.12 5.48
CA ALA A 57 7.93 -6.41 5.58
C ALA A 57 9.19 -6.32 6.47
N PRO A 58 9.49 -7.36 7.26
CA PRO A 58 10.77 -7.46 7.94
C PRO A 58 11.93 -7.36 6.94
N ILE A 59 13.00 -6.65 7.29
CA ILE A 59 14.15 -6.47 6.37
C ILE A 59 14.77 -7.81 5.96
N ALA A 60 14.80 -8.78 6.89
CA ALA A 60 15.25 -10.15 6.63
C ALA A 60 14.39 -10.87 5.57
N TRP A 61 13.08 -10.62 5.54
CA TRP A 61 12.20 -11.18 4.52
C TRP A 61 12.43 -10.53 3.16
N LEU A 62 12.66 -9.21 3.12
CA LEU A 62 13.00 -8.52 1.87
C LEU A 62 14.29 -9.07 1.27
N ALA A 63 15.34 -9.22 2.11
CA ALA A 63 16.64 -9.74 1.70
C ALA A 63 16.64 -11.23 1.33
N MET A 64 15.60 -11.99 1.71
CA MET A 64 15.53 -13.42 1.42
C MET A 64 15.43 -13.65 -0.11
N PRO A 65 16.19 -14.59 -0.70
CA PRO A 65 16.03 -14.93 -2.12
C PRO A 65 14.65 -15.58 -2.38
N PRO A 66 14.20 -15.65 -3.64
CA PRO A 66 12.97 -16.36 -3.98
C PRO A 66 13.04 -17.83 -3.57
N CYS A 67 12.29 -18.19 -2.53
CA CYS A 67 12.23 -19.56 -2.01
C CYS A 67 10.85 -19.85 -1.41
N ARG A 68 10.57 -21.14 -1.14
CA ARG A 68 9.30 -21.57 -0.56
C ARG A 68 8.97 -20.85 0.75
N GLU A 69 9.97 -20.66 1.61
CA GLU A 69 9.79 -19.97 2.89
C GLU A 69 9.36 -18.51 2.69
N LYS A 70 10.02 -17.78 1.79
CA LYS A 70 9.64 -16.42 1.41
C LYS A 70 8.18 -16.35 0.96
N SER A 71 7.77 -17.29 0.10
CA SER A 71 6.39 -17.36 -0.41
C SER A 71 5.36 -17.65 0.68
N LEU A 72 5.69 -18.49 1.67
CA LEU A 72 4.80 -18.80 2.79
C LEU A 72 4.57 -17.55 3.67
N GLN A 73 5.63 -16.80 3.96
CA GLN A 73 5.55 -15.56 4.73
C GLN A 73 4.88 -14.41 3.94
N ALA A 74 5.02 -14.40 2.62
CA ALA A 74 4.49 -13.36 1.74
C ALA A 74 2.97 -13.16 1.90
N ARG A 75 2.22 -14.25 2.08
CA ARG A 75 0.75 -14.19 2.20
C ARG A 75 0.33 -13.31 3.37
N ALA A 76 0.94 -13.48 4.54
CA ALA A 76 0.56 -12.75 5.73
C ALA A 76 0.94 -11.26 5.63
N ILE A 77 2.11 -10.97 5.05
CA ILE A 77 2.55 -9.59 4.75
C ILE A 77 1.60 -8.92 3.76
N HIS A 78 1.21 -9.59 2.68
CA HIS A 78 0.27 -9.03 1.70
C HIS A 78 -1.12 -8.79 2.28
N LEU A 79 -1.61 -9.67 3.14
CA LEU A 79 -2.90 -9.49 3.82
C LEU A 79 -2.86 -8.28 4.77
N MET A 80 -1.78 -8.10 5.54
CA MET A 80 -1.61 -6.93 6.38
C MET A 80 -1.51 -5.65 5.54
N ALA A 81 -0.76 -5.67 4.43
CA ALA A 81 -0.67 -4.55 3.52
C ALA A 81 -2.05 -4.18 2.93
N ALA A 82 -2.85 -5.15 2.51
CA ALA A 82 -4.21 -4.91 1.99
C ALA A 82 -5.14 -4.28 3.04
N ARG A 83 -4.98 -4.63 4.32
CA ARG A 83 -5.70 -3.98 5.42
C ARG A 83 -5.30 -2.52 5.59
N ILE A 84 -4.00 -2.23 5.59
CA ILE A 84 -3.49 -0.85 5.67
C ILE A 84 -3.94 -0.04 4.46
N ASP A 85 -3.82 -0.61 3.25
CA ASP A 85 -4.33 -0.02 2.01
C ASP A 85 -5.81 0.36 2.19
N THR A 86 -6.65 -0.57 2.65
CA THR A 86 -8.08 -0.34 2.84
C THR A 86 -8.36 0.73 3.91
N ALA A 87 -7.71 0.66 5.06
CA ALA A 87 -7.88 1.59 6.16
C ALA A 87 -7.52 3.03 5.77
N VAL A 88 -6.45 3.22 5.00
CA VAL A 88 -6.05 4.55 4.52
C VAL A 88 -6.90 4.98 3.32
N LEU A 89 -7.07 4.13 2.31
CA LEU A 89 -7.74 4.51 1.06
C LEU A 89 -9.23 4.81 1.26
N SER A 90 -9.93 4.09 2.13
CA SER A 90 -11.35 4.38 2.42
C SER A 90 -11.58 5.76 3.07
N THR A 91 -10.53 6.34 3.67
CA THR A 91 -10.57 7.68 4.26
C THR A 91 -10.33 8.78 3.23
N VAL A 92 -9.56 8.47 2.18
CA VAL A 92 -9.21 9.38 1.09
C VAL A 92 -10.25 9.33 -0.02
N PHE A 93 -10.72 8.13 -0.34
CA PHE A 93 -11.66 7.81 -1.41
C PHE A 93 -12.90 7.14 -0.81
N PRO A 94 -13.92 7.91 -0.38
CA PRO A 94 -15.11 7.39 0.28
C PRO A 94 -15.96 6.44 -0.56
N GLU A 95 -15.71 6.32 -1.86
CA GLU A 95 -16.32 5.34 -2.75
C GLU A 95 -15.70 3.94 -2.63
N ALA A 96 -14.48 3.84 -2.09
CA ALA A 96 -13.72 2.59 -1.95
C ALA A 96 -14.02 1.86 -0.62
N MET A 97 -15.30 1.63 -0.33
CA MET A 97 -15.78 1.12 0.96
C MET A 97 -15.81 -0.42 1.08
N VAL A 98 -15.13 -1.13 0.18
CA VAL A 98 -15.05 -2.60 0.21
C VAL A 98 -13.80 -3.00 0.97
N ASP A 99 -13.93 -3.91 1.94
CA ASP A 99 -12.81 -4.41 2.74
C ASP A 99 -12.58 -5.94 2.55
N PRO A 100 -11.41 -6.36 2.02
CA PRO A 100 -10.36 -5.52 1.45
C PRO A 100 -10.76 -4.93 0.09
N ILE A 101 -10.18 -3.78 -0.26
CA ILE A 101 -10.41 -3.19 -1.58
C ILE A 101 -9.87 -4.17 -2.66
N PRO A 102 -10.70 -4.60 -3.63
CA PRO A 102 -10.24 -5.50 -4.68
C PRO A 102 -9.24 -4.82 -5.60
N LEU A 103 -8.46 -5.63 -6.34
CA LEU A 103 -7.48 -5.13 -7.32
C LEU A 103 -8.08 -4.12 -8.31
N LEU A 104 -9.30 -4.41 -8.75
CA LEU A 104 -10.13 -3.55 -9.57
C LEU A 104 -11.51 -3.44 -8.91
N LEU A 105 -11.91 -2.23 -8.58
CA LEU A 105 -13.24 -1.94 -8.04
C LEU A 105 -14.09 -1.29 -9.12
N GLU A 106 -15.24 -1.88 -9.40
CA GLU A 106 -16.25 -1.30 -10.30
C GLU A 106 -17.09 -0.29 -9.50
N ILE A 107 -17.15 0.96 -9.97
CA ILE A 107 -17.90 2.06 -9.35
C ILE A 107 -19.01 2.47 -10.31
N THR A 108 -20.16 2.96 -9.83
CA THR A 108 -21.25 3.35 -10.74
C THR A 108 -20.93 4.62 -11.53
N ASP A 109 -20.33 5.60 -10.88
CA ASP A 109 -20.03 6.90 -11.47
C ASP A 109 -18.63 6.95 -12.10
N GLU A 110 -18.49 7.74 -13.17
CA GLU A 110 -17.18 8.05 -13.72
C GLU A 110 -16.47 9.11 -12.86
N LEU A 111 -15.41 8.69 -12.20
CA LEU A 111 -14.52 9.53 -11.40
C LEU A 111 -13.21 9.80 -12.14
N PRO A 112 -12.61 10.99 -11.97
CA PRO A 112 -11.31 11.29 -12.55
C PRO A 112 -10.18 10.51 -11.84
N ASP A 113 -9.06 10.32 -12.53
CA ASP A 113 -7.83 9.85 -11.89
C ASP A 113 -7.39 10.85 -10.81
N GLU A 114 -6.97 10.34 -9.67
CA GLU A 114 -6.62 11.18 -8.52
C GLU A 114 -5.43 10.62 -7.76
N ARG A 115 -4.63 11.54 -7.21
CA ARG A 115 -3.39 11.26 -6.49
C ARG A 115 -3.32 12.21 -5.30
N VAL A 116 -3.33 11.66 -4.09
CA VAL A 116 -3.37 12.42 -2.84
C VAL A 116 -2.21 11.99 -1.96
N SER A 117 -1.40 12.95 -1.51
CA SER A 117 -0.40 12.69 -0.46
C SER A 117 -1.09 12.64 0.90
N VAL A 118 -0.75 11.64 1.71
CA VAL A 118 -1.25 11.47 3.08
C VAL A 118 -0.11 11.18 4.04
N GLU A 119 -0.23 11.67 5.27
CA GLU A 119 0.74 11.40 6.33
C GLU A 119 0.17 10.35 7.28
N ILE A 120 0.96 9.32 7.59
CA ILE A 120 0.62 8.33 8.62
C ILE A 120 1.76 8.11 9.60
N ALA A 121 1.50 7.39 10.69
CA ALA A 121 2.57 6.91 11.56
C ALA A 121 3.56 6.02 10.77
N ASP A 122 4.84 6.05 11.15
CA ASP A 122 5.85 5.19 10.52
C ASP A 122 5.53 3.69 10.74
N ILE A 123 5.42 2.96 9.63
CA ILE A 123 5.14 1.52 9.58
C ILE A 123 6.30 0.70 9.00
N MET A 124 7.45 1.31 8.74
CA MET A 124 8.59 0.67 8.10
C MET A 124 9.09 -0.53 8.91
N GLY A 125 9.10 -1.71 8.29
CA GLY A 125 9.54 -2.95 8.93
C GLY A 125 8.70 -3.41 10.11
N ARG A 126 7.53 -2.81 10.35
CA ARG A 126 6.72 -3.05 11.55
C ARG A 126 5.73 -4.21 11.42
N TYR A 127 5.88 -5.09 10.43
CA TYR A 127 4.97 -6.22 10.22
C TYR A 127 4.71 -7.00 11.51
N GLN A 128 5.73 -7.41 12.27
CA GLN A 128 5.53 -8.21 13.47
C GLN A 128 4.68 -7.46 14.51
N ARG A 129 4.99 -6.18 14.75
CA ARG A 129 4.21 -5.33 15.67
C ARG A 129 2.76 -5.16 15.22
N LEU A 130 2.52 -5.01 13.91
CA LEU A 130 1.18 -4.91 13.33
C LEU A 130 0.43 -6.25 13.38
N ALA A 131 1.15 -7.37 13.28
CA ALA A 131 0.57 -8.70 13.41
C ALA A 131 0.18 -9.01 14.86
N ASP A 132 0.98 -8.55 15.83
CA ASP A 132 0.74 -8.71 17.26
C ASP A 132 -0.41 -7.82 17.77
N ASP A 133 -0.61 -6.65 17.15
CA ASP A 133 -1.74 -5.73 17.41
C ASP A 133 -2.42 -5.30 16.10
N PRO A 134 -3.33 -6.13 15.54
CA PRO A 134 -3.99 -5.83 14.29
C PRO A 134 -4.84 -4.55 14.31
N ALA A 135 -5.34 -4.14 15.48
CA ALA A 135 -6.11 -2.90 15.63
C ALA A 135 -5.23 -1.66 15.39
N LEU A 136 -3.90 -1.79 15.48
CA LEU A 136 -2.97 -0.73 15.12
C LEU A 136 -3.05 -0.39 13.62
N ALA A 137 -3.33 -1.37 12.75
CA ALA A 137 -3.52 -1.12 11.33
C ALA A 137 -4.75 -0.23 11.07
N ASP A 138 -5.84 -0.46 11.79
CA ASP A 138 -7.09 0.30 11.67
C ASP A 138 -6.95 1.73 12.23
N ARG A 139 -5.94 1.97 13.08
CA ARG A 139 -5.60 3.29 13.65
C ARG A 139 -4.72 4.14 12.74
N LEU A 140 -4.27 3.62 11.59
CA LEU A 140 -3.53 4.38 10.59
C LEU A 140 -4.43 5.26 9.72
N ASP A 141 -5.73 5.34 10.03
CA ASP A 141 -6.66 6.33 9.51
C ASP A 141 -6.09 7.75 9.68
N PRO A 142 -5.77 8.47 8.58
CA PRO A 142 -5.27 9.85 8.63
C PRO A 142 -6.18 10.82 9.39
N ARG A 143 -7.48 10.51 9.57
CA ARG A 143 -8.42 11.34 10.33
C ARG A 143 -8.30 11.16 11.86
N ARG A 144 -7.51 10.19 12.32
CA ARG A 144 -7.32 9.83 13.74
C ARG A 144 -5.91 10.09 14.28
N LEU A 145 -5.01 10.63 13.44
CA LEU A 145 -3.67 11.09 13.79
C LEU A 145 -3.67 12.62 13.95
#